data_AF-A0A7M7QRI4-F1
#
_entry.id   AF-A0A7M7QRI4-F1
#
_cell.length_a   1.000
_cell.length_b   1.000
_cell.length_c   1.000
_cell.angle_alpha   90.00
_cell.angle_beta   90.00
_cell.angle_gamma   90.00
#
_symmetry.space_group_name_H-M   'P 1'
#
loop_
_entity.id
_entity.type
_entity.pdbx_description
1 polymer ?
#
loop_
_entity_poly.entity_id
_entity_poly.type
_entity_poly.pdbx_seq_one_letter_code
_entity_poly.pdbx_strand_id
1 'polypeptide(L)'
;MSLISEKSNNENDSLANKNILEEEKENDNGNVKDAQHITPEMVLRLPTITDNYLCSPEANTYDIDFTRFQIRDLETGTILFEISKPPISEEEINNRTSPSPSPSEDGRNDSNAGRFVRYQFTPQFLKLKTVGATVEFMVGSRPAKNFRMIERHFFRDKLLKTFDFEFGFCIPNSKNTCEHIYEFPTLPPELVAEMIANPFETRSDSFYFVDDQLVMHNKADYAYNGGLEKKD
;
A
#
# COMPACT_ATOMS: atom_id res chain seq x y z
N MET A 1 -73.25 31.13 -24.95
CA MET A 1 -74.02 29.88 -24.73
C MET A 1 -73.43 29.22 -23.50
N SER A 2 -74.10 29.38 -22.35
CA SER A 2 -74.99 28.37 -21.73
C SER A 2 -74.19 27.33 -20.94
N LEU A 3 -74.00 27.53 -19.61
CA LEU A 3 -74.76 26.93 -18.48
C LEU A 3 -74.23 25.54 -18.10
N ILE A 4 -73.65 25.36 -16.89
CA ILE A 4 -74.24 24.77 -15.66
C ILE A 4 -73.53 23.43 -15.36
N SER A 5 -72.76 23.34 -14.25
CA SER A 5 -73.04 22.58 -13.00
C SER A 5 -72.73 21.07 -13.15
N GLU A 6 -72.06 20.37 -12.25
CA GLU A 6 -72.34 20.24 -10.82
C GLU A 6 -71.08 19.93 -9.99
N LYS A 7 -71.11 20.42 -8.74
CA LYS A 7 -70.29 19.99 -7.61
C LYS A 7 -70.82 18.66 -7.05
N SER A 8 -69.94 17.81 -6.53
CA SER A 8 -70.19 17.17 -5.23
C SER A 8 -68.89 17.00 -4.46
N ASN A 9 -68.90 17.54 -3.24
CA ASN A 9 -67.88 17.46 -2.20
C ASN A 9 -67.70 16.04 -1.64
N ASN A 10 -66.51 15.76 -1.11
CA ASN A 10 -66.24 15.35 0.28
C ASN A 10 -64.72 15.17 0.40
N GLU A 11 -64.01 16.13 0.99
CA GLU A 11 -63.71 16.21 2.44
C GLU A 11 -62.94 15.00 2.99
N ASN A 12 -61.71 15.32 3.44
CA ASN A 12 -60.84 14.60 4.38
C ASN A 12 -60.26 13.28 3.84
N ASP A 13 -58.95 13.03 3.88
CA ASP A 13 -58.14 13.20 5.08
C ASP A 13 -56.67 13.38 4.72
N SER A 14 -56.09 14.42 5.32
CA SER A 14 -54.68 14.72 5.37
C SER A 14 -53.97 13.68 6.24
N LEU A 15 -53.28 12.69 5.65
CA LEU A 15 -52.26 11.86 6.31
C LEU A 15 -51.57 10.96 5.26
N ALA A 16 -50.81 11.58 4.34
CA ALA A 16 -49.95 10.85 3.41
C ALA A 16 -48.59 11.56 3.32
N ASN A 17 -47.87 11.56 4.43
CA ASN A 17 -46.43 11.84 4.50
C ASN A 17 -45.94 11.57 5.92
N LYS A 18 -45.79 10.27 6.24
CA LYS A 18 -44.97 9.73 7.33
C LYS A 18 -45.05 8.19 7.21
N ASN A 19 -43.90 7.54 7.32
CA ASN A 19 -43.69 6.08 7.35
C ASN A 19 -43.41 5.40 6.00
N ILE A 20 -42.20 5.64 5.46
CA ILE A 20 -41.44 4.59 4.75
C ILE A 20 -40.01 4.67 5.30
N LEU A 21 -39.83 4.19 6.53
CA LEU A 21 -38.56 3.89 7.20
C LEU A 21 -38.97 2.95 8.33
N GLU A 22 -38.86 1.64 8.11
CA GLU A 22 -38.68 0.56 9.08
C GLU A 22 -39.09 -0.78 8.45
N GLU A 23 -38.42 -1.86 8.88
CA GLU A 23 -38.34 -3.22 8.31
C GLU A 23 -37.25 -3.31 7.21
N GLU A 24 -36.02 -3.73 7.51
CA GLU A 24 -35.66 -5.05 8.05
C GLU A 24 -34.60 -4.97 9.17
N LYS A 25 -34.94 -5.49 10.35
CA LYS A 25 -33.99 -5.98 11.36
C LYS A 25 -34.50 -7.33 11.87
N GLU A 26 -33.78 -8.40 11.55
CA GLU A 26 -33.63 -9.61 12.37
C GLU A 26 -32.38 -10.34 11.83
N ASN A 27 -31.25 -10.20 12.54
CA ASN A 27 -30.71 -11.18 13.50
C ASN A 27 -30.12 -12.43 12.84
N ASP A 28 -28.80 -12.41 12.62
CA ASP A 28 -27.99 -13.62 12.76
C ASP A 28 -26.76 -13.33 13.65
N ASN A 29 -26.61 -14.18 14.67
CA ASN A 29 -25.57 -14.17 15.66
C ASN A 29 -24.42 -15.06 15.16
N GLY A 30 -23.29 -14.48 14.77
CA GLY A 30 -22.12 -15.31 14.46
C GLY A 30 -20.94 -14.61 13.80
N ASN A 31 -20.16 -13.89 14.59
CA ASN A 31 -18.71 -13.74 14.40
C ASN A 31 -18.21 -13.51 12.95
N VAL A 32 -18.41 -12.32 12.40
CA VAL A 32 -17.63 -11.84 11.26
C VAL A 32 -16.91 -10.57 11.71
N LYS A 33 -15.60 -10.69 11.94
CA LYS A 33 -14.71 -9.54 11.90
C LYS A 33 -14.84 -8.95 10.49
N ASP A 34 -15.63 -7.90 10.31
CA ASP A 34 -15.69 -7.17 9.06
C ASP A 34 -14.29 -6.56 8.81
N ALA A 35 -13.44 -7.33 8.14
CA ALA A 35 -12.24 -6.83 7.51
C ALA A 35 -12.72 -5.88 6.41
N GLN A 36 -12.73 -4.59 6.73
CA GLN A 36 -13.07 -3.56 5.77
C GLN A 36 -12.23 -3.77 4.50
N HIS A 37 -12.90 -4.04 3.39
CA HIS A 37 -12.25 -4.25 2.10
C HIS A 37 -11.56 -2.94 1.69
N ILE A 38 -10.23 -2.94 1.66
CA ILE A 38 -9.44 -1.75 1.30
C ILE A 38 -9.28 -1.73 -0.22
N THR A 39 -9.78 -0.67 -0.86
CA THR A 39 -9.69 -0.48 -2.32
C THR A 39 -8.59 0.51 -2.71
N PRO A 40 -8.15 0.53 -3.98
CA PRO A 40 -7.24 1.54 -4.51
C PRO A 40 -7.70 2.98 -4.27
N GLU A 41 -8.99 3.27 -4.44
CA GLU A 41 -9.56 4.62 -4.27
C GLU A 41 -9.47 5.10 -2.83
N MET A 42 -9.58 4.18 -1.87
CA MET A 42 -9.43 4.51 -0.45
C MET A 42 -8.00 4.95 -0.15
N VAL A 43 -7.00 4.21 -0.62
CA VAL A 43 -5.59 4.55 -0.35
C VAL A 43 -5.14 5.81 -1.08
N LEU A 44 -5.66 6.08 -2.27
CA LEU A 44 -5.39 7.32 -3.02
C LEU A 44 -5.85 8.58 -2.28
N ARG A 45 -6.87 8.45 -1.41
CA ARG A 45 -7.44 9.55 -0.62
C ARG A 45 -6.83 9.70 0.78
N LEU A 46 -5.90 8.83 1.18
CA LEU A 46 -5.30 8.90 2.51
C LEU A 46 -4.56 10.23 2.71
N PRO A 47 -4.90 11.02 3.74
CA PRO A 47 -4.30 12.34 3.93
C PRO A 47 -2.86 12.26 4.42
N THR A 48 -2.51 11.18 5.13
CA THR A 48 -1.24 11.00 5.85
C THR A 48 -0.77 9.54 5.78
N ILE A 49 0.44 9.30 6.29
CA ILE A 49 0.95 7.93 6.50
C ILE A 49 0.01 7.17 7.43
N THR A 50 -0.18 5.88 7.18
CA THR A 50 -1.02 5.04 8.04
C THR A 50 -0.27 4.63 9.32
N ASP A 51 -0.95 4.67 10.46
CA ASP A 51 -0.35 4.28 11.75
C ASP A 51 -0.04 2.78 11.82
N ASN A 52 -0.91 1.96 11.21
CA ASN A 52 -0.84 0.51 11.23
C ASN A 52 -0.92 -0.08 9.82
N TYR A 53 -0.56 -1.36 9.69
CA TYR A 53 -0.77 -2.09 8.46
C TYR A 53 -2.27 -2.32 8.19
N LEU A 54 -2.73 -1.88 7.02
CA LEU A 54 -4.10 -2.08 6.53
C LEU A 54 -4.46 -3.52 6.12
N CYS A 55 -3.51 -4.46 6.11
CA CYS A 55 -3.78 -5.88 5.90
C CYS A 55 -2.80 -6.76 6.68
N SER A 56 -3.26 -7.94 7.10
CA SER A 56 -2.41 -8.95 7.72
C SER A 56 -1.58 -9.70 6.66
N PRO A 57 -0.47 -10.36 7.04
CA PRO A 57 0.33 -11.16 6.11
C PRO A 57 -0.48 -12.25 5.39
N GLU A 58 -1.50 -12.80 6.04
CA GLU A 58 -2.37 -13.85 5.50
C GLU A 58 -3.25 -13.34 4.34
N ALA A 59 -3.38 -12.03 4.15
CA ALA A 59 -4.05 -11.45 2.98
C ALA A 59 -3.30 -11.76 1.66
N ASN A 60 -2.01 -12.08 1.73
CA ASN A 60 -1.20 -12.48 0.58
C ASN A 60 -1.50 -13.93 0.15
N THR A 61 -2.73 -14.18 -0.30
CA THR A 61 -3.15 -15.53 -0.74
C THR A 61 -2.58 -15.96 -2.10
N TYR A 62 -1.77 -15.11 -2.73
CA TYR A 62 -1.10 -15.34 -4.01
C TYR A 62 0.37 -15.76 -3.84
N ASP A 63 0.85 -15.85 -2.59
CA ASP A 63 2.25 -16.11 -2.24
C ASP A 63 3.22 -15.20 -3.01
N ILE A 64 2.88 -13.91 -3.15
CA ILE A 64 3.74 -12.92 -3.80
C ILE A 64 4.94 -12.67 -2.88
N ASP A 65 6.15 -12.93 -3.37
CA ASP A 65 7.36 -12.81 -2.58
C ASP A 65 8.43 -11.99 -3.31
N PHE A 66 8.74 -10.80 -2.79
CA PHE A 66 9.80 -9.95 -3.32
C PHE A 66 11.17 -10.49 -2.93
N THR A 67 11.98 -10.83 -3.94
CA THR A 67 13.28 -11.51 -3.78
C THR A 67 14.46 -10.61 -4.07
N ARG A 68 14.29 -9.59 -4.93
CA ARG A 68 15.34 -8.59 -5.22
C ARG A 68 14.72 -7.23 -5.48
N PHE A 69 15.37 -6.20 -4.99
CA PHE A 69 15.01 -4.81 -5.23
C PHE A 69 16.27 -3.99 -5.48
N GLN A 70 16.32 -3.29 -6.60
CA GLN A 70 17.44 -2.44 -6.99
C GLN A 70 16.92 -1.08 -7.44
N ILE A 71 17.55 0.00 -7.00
CA ILE A 71 17.32 1.36 -7.50
C ILE A 71 18.57 1.82 -8.23
N ARG A 72 18.40 2.31 -9.46
CA ARG A 72 19.46 3.00 -10.21
C ARG A 72 19.03 4.39 -10.65
N ASP A 73 20.00 5.30 -10.69
CA ASP A 73 19.87 6.57 -11.39
C ASP A 73 19.83 6.32 -12.91
N LEU A 74 18.78 6.78 -13.59
CA LEU A 74 18.64 6.58 -15.04
C LEU A 74 19.52 7.53 -15.86
N GLU A 75 19.95 8.67 -15.29
CA GLU A 75 20.83 9.59 -16.01
C GLU A 75 22.28 9.08 -16.02
N THR A 76 22.76 8.50 -14.91
CA THR A 76 24.16 8.05 -14.77
C THR A 76 24.35 6.54 -14.83
N GLY A 77 23.30 5.75 -14.64
CA GLY A 77 23.37 4.30 -14.48
C GLY A 77 23.88 3.83 -13.11
N THR A 78 24.16 4.75 -12.19
CA THR A 78 24.68 4.41 -10.85
C THR A 78 23.63 3.65 -10.04
N ILE A 79 24.02 2.50 -9.46
CA ILE A 79 23.18 1.77 -8.50
C ILE A 79 23.21 2.52 -7.18
N LEU A 80 22.04 3.01 -6.75
CA LEU A 80 21.85 3.80 -5.54
C LEU A 80 21.52 2.91 -4.33
N PHE A 81 20.87 1.78 -4.60
CA PHE A 81 20.48 0.81 -3.58
C PHE A 81 20.27 -0.56 -4.22
N GLU A 82 20.64 -1.62 -3.50
CA GLU A 82 20.31 -2.98 -3.88
C GLU A 82 20.17 -3.87 -2.64
N ILE A 83 19.12 -4.67 -2.63
CA ILE A 83 18.92 -5.73 -1.64
C ILE A 83 18.38 -6.97 -2.35
N SER A 84 18.87 -8.13 -1.93
CA SER A 84 18.35 -9.43 -2.37
C SER A 84 18.16 -10.32 -1.16
N LYS A 85 17.07 -11.08 -1.15
CA LYS A 85 16.93 -12.18 -0.20
C LYS A 85 18.01 -13.23 -0.50
N PRO A 86 18.64 -13.82 0.52
CA PRO A 86 19.54 -14.94 0.30
C PRO A 86 18.78 -16.07 -0.42
N PRO A 87 19.47 -16.88 -1.25
CA PRO A 87 18.84 -18.01 -1.89
C PRO A 87 18.28 -18.96 -0.82
N ILE A 88 17.01 -19.34 -0.97
CA ILE A 88 16.34 -20.32 -0.13
C ILE A 88 17.16 -21.62 -0.22
N SER A 89 17.69 -22.11 0.90
CA SER A 89 18.43 -23.38 0.92
C SER A 89 17.46 -24.54 0.60
N GLU A 90 17.95 -25.61 -0.02
CA GLU A 90 17.14 -26.80 -0.35
C GLU A 90 16.42 -27.40 0.87
N GLU A 91 16.91 -27.13 2.08
CA GLU A 91 16.30 -27.54 3.35
C GLU A 91 15.00 -26.79 3.68
N GLU A 92 14.84 -25.52 3.27
CA GLU A 92 13.61 -24.75 3.49
C GLU A 92 12.51 -25.09 2.47
N ILE A 93 12.90 -25.55 1.28
CA ILE A 93 11.97 -25.96 0.22
C ILE A 93 11.16 -27.20 0.66
N ASN A 94 11.80 -28.12 1.41
CA ASN A 94 11.14 -29.33 1.93
C ASN A 94 10.30 -29.09 3.21
N ASN A 95 10.46 -27.93 3.86
CA ASN A 95 9.81 -27.61 5.14
C ASN A 95 8.70 -26.56 5.04
N ARG A 96 8.04 -26.40 3.88
CA ARG A 96 6.82 -25.56 3.72
C ARG A 96 5.60 -25.97 4.59
N THR A 97 5.79 -26.85 5.57
CA THR A 97 4.78 -27.24 6.58
C THR A 97 5.24 -26.94 8.03
N SER A 98 6.32 -26.20 8.25
CA SER A 98 6.73 -25.80 9.60
C SER A 98 7.45 -24.44 9.60
N PRO A 99 7.16 -23.55 10.58
CA PRO A 99 7.75 -22.22 10.64
C PRO A 99 9.27 -22.32 10.84
N SER A 100 10.02 -21.48 10.14
CA SER A 100 11.48 -21.44 10.21
C SER A 100 12.00 -21.16 11.63
N PRO A 101 13.17 -21.69 12.01
CA PRO A 101 13.86 -21.34 13.26
C PRO A 101 14.61 -20.00 13.02
N SER A 102 14.72 -19.05 13.94
CA SER A 102 14.97 -19.13 15.38
C SER A 102 14.46 -17.85 16.07
N PRO A 103 14.08 -17.94 17.35
CA PRO A 103 13.57 -16.80 18.10
C PRO A 103 14.73 -15.83 18.40
N SER A 104 14.54 -14.56 18.11
CA SER A 104 15.20 -13.52 18.91
C SER A 104 14.81 -13.76 20.38
N GLU A 105 15.73 -13.52 21.32
CA GLU A 105 15.53 -13.77 22.76
C GLU A 105 14.37 -12.96 23.40
N ASP A 106 13.64 -12.19 22.60
CA ASP A 106 12.49 -11.38 23.00
C ASP A 106 11.12 -11.93 22.59
N GLY A 107 10.98 -13.20 22.17
CA GLY A 107 9.69 -13.93 22.16
C GLY A 107 8.51 -13.30 21.41
N ARG A 108 8.72 -12.20 20.68
CA ARG A 108 7.74 -11.53 19.84
C ARG A 108 7.95 -12.08 18.45
N ASN A 109 7.11 -13.04 18.08
CA ASN A 109 6.93 -13.43 16.69
C ASN A 109 6.36 -12.20 15.96
N ASP A 110 7.24 -11.31 15.46
CA ASP A 110 6.80 -10.11 14.77
C ASP A 110 6.20 -10.53 13.43
N SER A 111 4.87 -10.67 13.40
CA SER A 111 4.11 -11.01 12.21
C SER A 111 4.37 -10.03 11.05
N ASN A 112 5.00 -8.87 11.30
CA ASN A 112 5.37 -7.89 10.29
C ASN A 112 6.85 -7.94 9.87
N ALA A 113 7.62 -8.94 10.32
CA ALA A 113 9.02 -9.11 9.94
C ALA A 113 9.18 -9.06 8.41
N GLY A 114 10.02 -8.13 7.92
CA GLY A 114 10.29 -7.93 6.49
C GLY A 114 9.32 -7.00 5.73
N ARG A 115 8.28 -6.45 6.38
CA ARG A 115 7.35 -5.47 5.78
C ARG A 115 7.73 -4.01 6.05
N PHE A 116 8.89 -3.78 6.64
CA PHE A 116 9.44 -2.46 6.92
C PHE A 116 10.88 -2.35 6.42
N VAL A 117 11.20 -1.28 5.70
CA VAL A 117 12.56 -1.01 5.20
C VAL A 117 13.00 0.39 5.61
N ARG A 118 14.22 0.49 6.17
CA ARG A 118 14.85 1.77 6.51
C ARG A 118 15.91 2.10 5.48
N TYR A 119 15.70 3.17 4.73
CA TYR A 119 16.64 3.63 3.70
C TYR A 119 17.57 4.71 4.24
N GLN A 120 18.86 4.57 3.91
CA GLN A 120 19.87 5.59 4.13
C GLN A 120 20.42 6.05 2.78
N PHE A 121 20.07 7.27 2.40
CA PHE A 121 20.52 7.92 1.19
C PHE A 121 21.36 9.16 1.50
N THR A 122 22.07 9.63 0.48
CA THR A 122 22.81 10.89 0.52
C THR A 122 21.90 12.05 0.10
N PRO A 123 22.28 13.32 0.41
CA PRO A 123 21.51 14.49 -0.04
C PRO A 123 21.34 14.58 -1.55
N GLN A 124 22.25 13.97 -2.31
CA GLN A 124 22.22 13.97 -3.77
C GLN A 124 21.00 13.21 -4.33
N PHE A 125 20.46 12.25 -3.56
CA PHE A 125 19.27 11.49 -3.96
C PHE A 125 18.06 12.40 -4.21
N LEU A 126 17.88 13.44 -3.41
CA LEU A 126 16.77 14.40 -3.54
C LEU A 126 16.90 15.34 -4.76
N LYS A 127 18.04 15.31 -5.46
CA LYS A 127 18.26 16.09 -6.69
C LYS A 127 18.07 15.28 -7.97
N LEU A 128 17.87 13.97 -7.85
CA LEU A 128 17.62 13.11 -8.99
C LEU A 128 16.26 13.45 -9.60
N LYS A 129 16.18 13.39 -10.94
CA LYS A 129 14.90 13.58 -11.65
C LYS A 129 14.16 12.28 -11.83
N THR A 130 14.89 11.23 -12.20
CA THR A 130 14.33 9.94 -12.57
C THR A 130 15.19 8.80 -12.06
N VAL A 131 14.57 7.82 -11.41
CA VAL A 131 15.23 6.57 -11.02
C VAL A 131 14.46 5.37 -11.56
N GLY A 132 15.17 4.31 -11.90
CA GLY A 132 14.60 3.02 -12.26
C GLY A 132 14.68 2.10 -11.06
N ALA A 133 13.54 1.55 -10.63
CA ALA A 133 13.48 0.54 -9.59
C ALA A 133 13.18 -0.82 -10.24
N THR A 134 14.16 -1.70 -10.27
CA THR A 134 14.00 -3.07 -10.72
C THR A 134 13.61 -3.95 -9.54
N VAL A 135 12.52 -4.69 -9.70
CA VAL A 135 11.96 -5.58 -8.69
C VAL A 135 11.85 -6.99 -9.26
N GLU A 136 12.34 -7.98 -8.52
CA GLU A 136 12.14 -9.39 -8.84
C GLU A 136 11.30 -10.04 -7.75
N PHE A 137 10.30 -10.80 -8.15
CA PHE A 137 9.38 -11.45 -7.23
C PHE A 137 8.87 -12.79 -7.75
N MET A 138 8.53 -13.68 -6.83
CA MET A 138 7.87 -14.94 -7.12
C MET A 138 6.37 -14.77 -6.95
N VAL A 139 5.59 -15.55 -7.71
CA VAL A 139 4.15 -15.71 -7.52
C VAL A 139 3.85 -17.19 -7.30
N GLY A 140 2.95 -17.48 -6.37
CA GLY A 140 2.53 -18.84 -6.05
C GLY A 140 1.66 -19.48 -7.13
N SER A 141 0.88 -20.47 -6.71
CA SER A 141 0.07 -21.29 -7.64
C SER A 141 -1.12 -20.55 -8.25
N ARG A 142 -1.57 -19.45 -7.61
CA ARG A 142 -2.70 -18.65 -8.09
C ARG A 142 -2.22 -17.55 -9.04
N PRO A 143 -2.88 -17.36 -10.19
CA PRO A 143 -2.58 -16.22 -11.06
C PRO A 143 -2.95 -14.90 -10.37
N ALA A 144 -2.01 -13.97 -10.33
CA ALA A 144 -2.27 -12.60 -9.91
C ALA A 144 -2.61 -11.75 -11.15
N LYS A 145 -3.86 -11.31 -11.25
CA LYS A 145 -4.35 -10.44 -12.33
C LYS A 145 -4.42 -9.01 -11.85
N ASN A 146 -4.23 -8.07 -12.78
CA ASN A 146 -4.30 -6.64 -12.49
C ASN A 146 -3.44 -6.27 -11.27
N PHE A 147 -2.25 -6.86 -11.17
CA PHE A 147 -1.38 -6.63 -10.02
C PHE A 147 -0.90 -5.18 -10.09
N ARG A 148 -1.17 -4.40 -9.04
CA ARG A 148 -0.98 -2.96 -9.00
C ARG A 148 -0.35 -2.56 -7.67
N MET A 149 0.57 -1.60 -7.71
CA MET A 149 1.14 -0.98 -6.52
C MET A 149 0.86 0.50 -6.51
N ILE A 150 0.30 0.98 -5.39
CA ILE A 150 0.18 2.39 -5.09
C ILE A 150 1.14 2.69 -3.95
N GLU A 151 2.12 3.56 -4.21
CA GLU A 151 3.12 3.97 -3.24
C GLU A 151 3.00 5.46 -2.96
N ARG A 152 2.85 5.82 -1.68
CA ARG A 152 2.63 7.20 -1.25
C ARG A 152 3.75 7.64 -0.33
N HIS A 153 4.41 8.73 -0.67
CA HIS A 153 5.52 9.30 0.09
C HIS A 153 5.08 10.57 0.80
N PHE A 154 5.43 10.68 2.08
CA PHE A 154 5.10 11.80 2.93
C PHE A 154 6.37 12.31 3.64
N PHE A 155 6.45 13.62 3.84
CA PHE A 155 7.35 14.21 4.84
C PHE A 155 6.48 14.76 5.95
N ARG A 156 6.56 14.16 7.15
CA ARG A 156 5.57 14.36 8.22
C ARG A 156 4.16 14.08 7.67
N ASP A 157 3.25 15.04 7.77
CA ASP A 157 1.87 14.93 7.30
C ASP A 157 1.67 15.45 5.86
N LYS A 158 2.74 15.87 5.17
CA LYS A 158 2.66 16.43 3.82
C LYS A 158 2.95 15.36 2.77
N LEU A 159 1.97 15.06 1.92
CA LEU A 159 2.16 14.23 0.73
C LEU A 159 3.18 14.88 -0.21
N LEU A 160 4.25 14.14 -0.51
CA LEU A 160 5.29 14.52 -1.47
C LEU A 160 4.89 14.08 -2.87
N LYS A 161 4.53 12.80 -3.02
CA LYS A 161 4.19 12.18 -4.30
C LYS A 161 3.42 10.88 -4.08
N THR A 162 2.55 10.56 -5.02
CA THR A 162 1.98 9.22 -5.19
C THR A 162 2.50 8.64 -6.49
N PHE A 163 2.97 7.41 -6.42
CA PHE A 163 3.31 6.58 -7.56
C PHE A 163 2.28 5.47 -7.66
N ASP A 164 1.86 5.17 -8.88
CA ASP A 164 0.79 4.23 -9.16
C ASP A 164 1.22 3.41 -10.37
N PHE A 165 1.58 2.16 -10.13
CA PHE A 165 2.20 1.28 -11.10
C PHE A 165 1.38 0.01 -11.27
N GLU A 166 1.19 -0.40 -12.52
CA GLU A 166 0.59 -1.66 -12.88
C GLU A 166 1.69 -2.65 -13.31
N PHE A 167 1.78 -3.78 -12.61
CA PHE A 167 2.58 -4.92 -13.04
C PHE A 167 1.85 -5.71 -14.13
N GLY A 168 0.51 -5.70 -14.13
CA GLY A 168 -0.33 -6.44 -15.06
C GLY A 168 -0.56 -7.89 -14.63
N PHE A 169 -0.49 -8.82 -15.58
CA PHE A 169 -0.69 -10.26 -15.33
C PHE A 169 0.64 -10.92 -14.92
N CYS A 170 0.65 -11.54 -13.74
CA CYS A 170 1.82 -12.32 -13.30
C CYS A 170 1.59 -13.82 -13.49
N ILE A 171 2.59 -14.48 -14.07
CA ILE A 171 2.52 -15.90 -14.39
C ILE A 171 2.57 -16.72 -13.07
N PRO A 172 1.68 -17.71 -12.87
CA PRO A 172 1.73 -18.59 -11.69
C PRO A 172 3.02 -19.42 -11.62
N ASN A 173 3.47 -19.72 -10.41
CA ASN A 173 4.66 -20.54 -10.12
C ASN A 173 5.92 -20.08 -10.87
N SER A 174 6.06 -18.78 -11.11
CA SER A 174 7.19 -18.22 -11.84
C SER A 174 7.88 -17.09 -11.08
N LYS A 175 9.12 -16.84 -11.48
CA LYS A 175 9.82 -15.59 -11.18
C LYS A 175 9.40 -14.53 -12.19
N ASN A 176 9.09 -13.35 -11.71
CA ASN A 176 8.72 -12.19 -12.51
C ASN A 176 9.70 -11.06 -12.21
N THR A 177 10.02 -10.26 -13.22
CA THR A 177 10.85 -9.06 -13.09
C THR A 177 10.10 -7.89 -13.67
N CYS A 178 10.03 -6.79 -12.92
CA CYS A 178 9.42 -5.55 -13.35
C CYS A 178 10.37 -4.38 -13.09
N GLU A 179 10.29 -3.35 -13.92
CA GLU A 179 11.00 -2.11 -13.70
C GLU A 179 10.01 -0.95 -13.66
N HIS A 180 9.98 -0.24 -12.53
CA HIS A 180 9.19 0.97 -12.37
C HIS A 180 10.06 2.19 -12.54
N ILE A 181 9.59 3.15 -13.31
CA ILE A 181 10.27 4.43 -13.53
C ILE A 181 9.64 5.46 -12.60
N TYR A 182 10.43 5.95 -11.67
CA TYR A 182 10.02 6.96 -10.70
C TYR A 182 10.46 8.33 -11.20
N GLU A 183 9.49 9.19 -11.52
CA GLU A 183 9.72 10.61 -11.79
C GLU A 183 9.55 11.42 -10.50
N PHE A 184 10.66 11.95 -9.99
CA PHE A 184 10.67 12.66 -8.72
C PHE A 184 10.00 14.04 -8.87
N PRO A 185 9.24 14.48 -7.85
CA PRO A 185 8.70 15.83 -7.85
C PRO A 185 9.84 16.85 -7.72
N THR A 186 9.65 18.05 -8.28
CA THR A 186 10.52 19.18 -7.94
C THR A 186 10.20 19.66 -6.54
N LEU A 187 11.14 19.47 -5.61
CA LEU A 187 10.98 19.86 -4.21
C LEU A 187 11.56 21.26 -3.97
N PRO A 188 10.87 22.14 -3.20
CA PRO A 188 11.42 23.42 -2.79
C PRO A 188 12.74 23.24 -2.00
N PRO A 189 13.74 24.12 -2.17
CA PRO A 189 15.02 24.00 -1.48
C PRO A 189 14.90 23.94 0.05
N GLU A 190 13.97 24.69 0.63
CA GLU A 190 13.70 24.68 2.07
C GLU A 190 13.21 23.30 2.54
N LEU A 191 12.29 22.68 1.80
CA LEU A 191 11.80 21.33 2.09
C LEU A 191 12.92 20.29 1.97
N VAL A 192 13.78 20.41 0.96
CA VAL A 192 14.95 19.53 0.81
C VAL A 192 15.87 19.64 2.02
N ALA A 193 16.13 20.87 2.50
CA ALA A 193 16.94 21.09 3.70
C ALA A 193 16.29 20.47 4.95
N GLU A 194 14.96 20.61 5.12
CA GLU A 194 14.23 19.98 6.21
C GLU A 194 14.30 18.45 6.16
N MET A 195 14.11 17.84 4.98
CA MET A 195 14.17 16.39 4.81
C MET A 195 15.58 15.83 5.11
N ILE A 196 16.64 16.57 4.80
CA ILE A 196 18.02 16.19 5.14
C ILE A 196 18.26 16.32 6.65
N ALA A 197 17.75 17.39 7.28
CA ALA A 197 17.98 17.68 8.69
C ALA A 197 17.17 16.79 9.65
N ASN A 198 16.11 16.14 9.16
CA ASN A 198 15.16 15.34 9.95
C ASN A 198 15.05 13.91 9.36
N PRO A 199 16.06 13.05 9.58
CA PRO A 199 16.04 11.68 9.07
C PRO A 199 14.85 10.89 9.62
N PHE A 200 14.30 9.99 8.80
CA PHE A 200 13.17 9.10 9.12
C PHE A 200 11.81 9.78 9.35
N GLU A 201 11.72 11.10 9.18
CA GLU A 201 10.45 11.84 9.09
C GLU A 201 9.86 11.82 7.67
N THR A 202 10.66 11.45 6.67
CA THR A 202 10.12 11.03 5.37
C THR A 202 9.76 9.56 5.45
N ARG A 203 8.52 9.21 5.09
CA ARG A 203 7.97 7.85 5.18
C ARG A 203 7.12 7.52 3.96
N SER A 204 6.96 6.24 3.69
CA SER A 204 6.06 5.78 2.63
C SER A 204 5.23 4.58 3.05
N ASP A 205 4.05 4.50 2.44
CA ASP A 205 3.22 3.29 2.41
C ASP A 205 3.17 2.77 0.96
N SER A 206 3.50 1.49 0.77
CA SER A 206 3.38 0.77 -0.49
C SER A 206 2.24 -0.25 -0.37
N PHE A 207 1.13 0.01 -1.06
CA PHE A 207 -0.07 -0.82 -1.07
C PHE A 207 -0.11 -1.66 -2.35
N TYR A 208 -0.27 -2.97 -2.21
CA TYR A 208 -0.30 -3.89 -3.34
C TYR A 208 -1.67 -4.52 -3.49
N PHE A 209 -2.23 -4.43 -4.68
CA PHE A 209 -3.57 -4.88 -5.01
C PHE A 209 -3.53 -5.95 -6.09
N VAL A 210 -4.37 -6.98 -5.94
CA VAL A 210 -4.68 -7.94 -7.00
C VAL A 210 -6.19 -7.92 -7.18
N ASP A 211 -6.66 -7.67 -8.41
CA ASP A 211 -8.08 -7.45 -8.71
C ASP A 211 -8.76 -6.47 -7.71
N ASP A 212 -8.11 -5.32 -7.48
CA ASP A 212 -8.54 -4.24 -6.57
C ASP A 212 -8.70 -4.63 -5.09
N GLN A 213 -8.18 -5.79 -4.68
CA GLN A 213 -8.14 -6.22 -3.28
C GLN A 213 -6.73 -6.04 -2.71
N LEU A 214 -6.61 -5.37 -1.55
CA LEU A 214 -5.34 -5.19 -0.87
C LEU A 214 -4.80 -6.54 -0.38
N VAL A 215 -3.67 -6.99 -0.93
CA VAL A 215 -3.02 -8.27 -0.58
C VAL A 215 -1.75 -8.09 0.23
N MET A 216 -1.06 -6.97 0.06
CA MET A 216 0.16 -6.65 0.82
C MET A 216 0.23 -5.15 1.10
N HIS A 217 0.87 -4.80 2.20
CA HIS A 217 1.15 -3.42 2.56
C HIS A 217 2.51 -3.37 3.24
N ASN A 218 3.45 -2.65 2.63
CA ASN A 218 4.79 -2.45 3.12
C ASN A 218 4.99 -0.99 3.52
N LYS A 219 5.92 -0.75 4.44
CA LYS A 219 6.24 0.57 4.97
C LYS A 219 7.72 0.85 4.82
N ALA A 220 8.09 2.11 4.69
CA ALA A 220 9.48 2.52 4.76
C ALA A 220 9.68 3.89 5.40
N ASP A 221 10.88 4.12 5.92
CA ASP A 221 11.36 5.44 6.29
C ASP A 221 12.70 5.77 5.61
N TYR A 222 12.98 7.05 5.47
CA TYR A 222 14.09 7.53 4.66
C TYR A 222 14.92 8.57 5.41
N ALA A 223 16.24 8.41 5.36
CA ALA A 223 17.21 9.43 5.74
C ALA A 223 17.98 9.89 4.51
N TYR A 224 18.27 11.19 4.42
CA TYR A 224 19.01 11.80 3.31
C TYR A 224 20.31 12.48 3.77
N ASN A 225 20.76 12.23 5.00
CA ASN A 225 21.94 12.85 5.61
C ASN A 225 23.25 12.09 5.30
N GLY A 226 23.21 11.04 4.47
CA GLY A 226 24.38 10.22 4.16
C GLY A 226 24.95 9.45 5.36
N GLY A 227 24.12 9.13 6.35
CA GLY A 227 24.55 8.40 7.55
C GLY A 227 25.29 9.24 8.60
N LEU A 228 25.32 10.57 8.45
CA LEU A 228 25.90 11.48 9.43
C LEU A 228 24.98 11.60 10.65
N GLU A 229 25.30 10.94 11.75
CA GLU A 229 24.61 11.17 13.02
C GLU A 229 24.86 12.62 13.48
N LYS A 230 23.82 13.29 13.98
CA LYS A 230 23.98 14.60 14.63
C LYS A 230 24.87 14.37 15.86
N LYS A 231 26.07 14.95 15.86
CA LYS A 231 26.80 15.15 17.11
C LYS A 231 26.07 16.24 17.87
N ASP A 232 25.38 15.85 18.93
CA ASP A 232 24.82 16.75 19.93
C ASP A 232 25.92 17.61 20.58
#